data_AF-A0A2T2SM28-F1
#
_entry.id   AF-A0A2T2SM28-F1
#
_cell.length_a   1.000
_cell.length_b   1.000
_cell.length_c   1.000
_cell.angle_alpha   90.00
_cell.angle_beta   90.00
_cell.angle_gamma   90.00
#
_symmetry.space_group_name_H-M   'P 1'
#
loop_
_entity.id
_entity.type
_entity.pdbx_description
1 polymer ?
#
loop_
_entity_poly.entity_id
_entity_poly.type
_entity_poly.pdbx_seq_one_letter_code
_entity_poly.pdbx_strand_id
1 'polypeptide(L)'
;MMARIALILLLFGLLGDTGPEKGRDGNALFKQKQYAAAAAAYRDGLNALSDTTGVVYAGLQNNLGLALHRRGRLDSARTAFRRARRAAPSDAERVRVLFNAAHAAAEMGDRAAALRNYKQVLLLNPGHEAARFNYEYLKRQDDSRSGSEPPNVEPSAFARRLKKKAEALVARTQYTTAAALMKDGLQKDSTVQAYRNFTQRLEEIAQIARSEP
;
A
#
# COMPACT_ATOMS: atom_id res chain seq x y z
N MET A 1 34.21 51.84 -15.25
CA MET A 1 33.28 51.21 -14.29
C MET A 1 32.15 50.48 -15.04
N MET A 2 32.46 49.44 -15.85
CA MET A 2 31.44 48.69 -16.64
C MET A 2 31.78 47.20 -16.82
N ALA A 3 32.71 46.63 -16.04
CA ALA A 3 33.13 45.22 -16.21
C ALA A 3 32.66 44.27 -15.10
N ARG A 4 31.89 44.75 -14.11
CA ARG A 4 31.45 43.93 -12.96
C ARG A 4 30.00 43.43 -13.03
N ILE A 5 29.20 43.91 -13.97
CA ILE A 5 27.78 43.53 -14.10
C ILE A 5 27.60 42.27 -14.98
N ALA A 6 28.56 41.96 -15.86
CA ALA A 6 28.50 40.76 -16.70
C ALA A 6 28.80 39.43 -15.97
N LEU A 7 29.44 39.46 -14.79
CA LEU A 7 29.81 38.24 -14.07
C LEU A 7 28.64 37.65 -13.23
N ILE A 8 27.62 38.44 -12.92
CA ILE A 8 26.46 37.98 -12.13
C ILE A 8 25.43 37.25 -13.01
N LEU A 9 25.35 37.58 -14.31
CA LEU A 9 24.45 36.90 -15.25
C LEU A 9 25.00 35.56 -15.77
N LEU A 10 26.31 35.30 -15.62
CA LEU A 10 26.94 34.03 -15.98
C LEU A 10 26.83 32.95 -14.88
N LEU A 11 26.45 33.33 -13.66
CA LEU A 11 26.16 32.39 -12.56
C LEU A 11 24.69 31.94 -12.50
N PHE A 12 23.77 32.68 -13.12
CA PHE A 12 22.35 32.31 -13.16
C PHE A 12 22.00 31.29 -14.26
N GLY A 13 22.89 31.07 -15.24
CA GLY A 13 22.70 30.09 -16.32
C GLY A 13 23.01 28.63 -15.96
N LEU A 14 23.54 28.36 -14.76
CA LEU A 14 24.04 27.03 -14.35
C LEU A 14 23.23 26.39 -13.20
N LEU A 15 22.20 27.06 -12.69
CA LEU A 15 21.29 26.55 -11.66
C LEU A 15 19.92 26.17 -12.25
N GLY A 16 19.92 25.65 -13.47
CA GLY A 16 18.74 24.94 -13.96
C GLY A 16 18.46 23.75 -13.04
N ASP A 17 17.22 23.57 -12.62
CA ASP A 17 16.79 22.36 -11.93
C ASP A 17 17.01 21.15 -12.86
N THR A 18 18.17 20.51 -12.73
CA THR A 18 18.54 19.32 -13.51
C THR A 18 17.83 18.07 -12.99
N GLY A 19 17.02 18.18 -11.94
CA GLY A 19 16.26 17.09 -11.32
C GLY A 19 15.41 16.31 -12.33
N PRO A 20 14.54 16.98 -13.10
CA PRO A 20 13.76 16.35 -14.16
C PRO A 20 14.61 15.67 -15.24
N GLU A 21 15.74 16.28 -15.64
CA GLU A 21 16.63 15.73 -16.66
C GLU A 21 17.26 14.41 -16.19
N LYS A 22 17.84 14.40 -14.99
CA LYS A 22 18.36 13.18 -14.35
C LYS A 22 17.26 12.14 -14.15
N GLY A 23 16.02 12.57 -13.91
CA GLY A 23 14.85 11.70 -13.91
C GLY A 23 14.60 11.00 -15.24
N ARG A 24 14.75 11.70 -16.37
CA ARG A 24 14.61 11.11 -17.72
C ARG A 24 15.73 10.08 -17.99
N ASP A 25 16.96 10.39 -17.61
CA ASP A 25 18.09 9.45 -17.70
C ASP A 25 17.82 8.19 -16.87
N GLY A 26 17.35 8.37 -15.63
CA GLY A 26 16.94 7.27 -14.76
C GLY A 26 15.85 6.40 -15.39
N ASN A 27 14.86 6.99 -16.05
CA ASN A 27 13.81 6.25 -16.76
C ASN A 27 14.38 5.44 -17.94
N ALA A 28 15.31 6.00 -18.71
CA ALA A 28 15.98 5.30 -19.81
C ALA A 28 16.78 4.09 -19.31
N LEU A 29 17.56 4.27 -18.24
CA LEU A 29 18.33 3.21 -17.58
C LEU A 29 17.40 2.12 -17.00
N PHE A 30 16.26 2.53 -16.42
CA PHE A 30 15.27 1.59 -15.88
C PHE A 30 14.68 0.69 -16.98
N LYS A 31 14.36 1.25 -18.16
CA LYS A 31 13.88 0.47 -19.33
C LYS A 31 14.91 -0.55 -19.80
N GLN A 32 16.20 -0.21 -19.71
CA GLN A 32 17.32 -1.11 -20.01
C GLN A 32 17.61 -2.13 -18.89
N LYS A 33 16.77 -2.18 -17.84
CA LYS A 33 16.95 -3.03 -16.65
C LYS A 33 18.22 -2.74 -15.86
N GLN A 34 18.89 -1.62 -16.12
CA GLN A 34 20.06 -1.15 -15.38
C GLN A 34 19.62 -0.48 -14.07
N TYR A 35 18.99 -1.25 -13.18
CA TYR A 35 18.31 -0.71 -12.00
C TYR A 35 19.25 0.00 -11.01
N ALA A 36 20.52 -0.40 -10.94
CA ALA A 36 21.51 0.27 -10.11
C ALA A 36 21.82 1.68 -10.62
N ALA A 37 22.08 1.81 -11.92
CA ALA A 37 22.32 3.08 -12.57
C ALA A 37 21.07 3.97 -12.54
N ALA A 38 19.88 3.40 -12.78
CA ALA A 38 18.62 4.12 -12.67
C ALA A 38 18.43 4.72 -11.26
N ALA A 39 18.67 3.92 -10.22
CA ALA A 39 18.58 4.39 -8.83
C ALA A 39 19.62 5.47 -8.50
N ALA A 40 20.80 5.46 -9.12
CA ALA A 40 21.78 6.54 -8.98
C ALA A 40 21.27 7.82 -9.65
N ALA A 41 20.84 7.75 -10.91
CA ALA A 41 20.30 8.90 -11.65
C ALA A 41 19.09 9.55 -10.95
N TYR A 42 18.16 8.76 -10.40
CA TYR A 42 17.05 9.32 -9.61
C TYR A 42 17.52 10.01 -8.33
N ARG A 43 18.57 9.50 -7.66
CA ARG A 43 19.14 10.17 -6.48
C ARG A 43 19.83 11.47 -6.87
N ASP A 44 20.57 11.49 -7.96
CA ASP A 44 21.20 12.70 -8.48
C ASP A 44 20.14 13.75 -8.81
N GLY A 45 19.04 13.32 -9.44
CA GLY A 45 17.91 14.21 -9.68
C GLY A 45 17.28 14.74 -8.40
N LEU A 46 17.09 13.90 -7.39
CA LEU A 46 16.58 14.32 -6.07
C LEU A 46 17.52 15.28 -5.34
N ASN A 47 18.84 15.13 -5.50
CA ASN A 47 19.84 16.00 -4.89
C ASN A 47 19.93 17.38 -5.58
N ALA A 48 19.54 17.46 -6.86
CA ALA A 48 19.46 18.70 -7.61
C ALA A 48 18.20 19.52 -7.27
N LEU A 49 17.17 18.89 -6.70
CA LEU A 49 15.95 19.57 -6.27
C LEU A 49 16.18 20.33 -4.97
N SER A 50 15.81 21.61 -4.96
CA SER A 50 15.66 22.40 -3.74
C SER A 50 14.30 22.19 -3.07
N ASP A 51 13.25 21.88 -3.86
CA ASP A 51 11.91 21.58 -3.38
C ASP A 51 11.70 20.08 -3.19
N THR A 52 11.28 19.69 -1.98
CA THR A 52 10.98 18.29 -1.62
C THR A 52 9.49 17.98 -1.63
N THR A 53 8.70 18.85 -2.26
CA THR A 53 7.26 18.72 -2.45
C THR A 53 6.90 18.65 -3.95
N GLY A 54 5.62 18.46 -4.26
CA GLY A 54 5.12 18.53 -5.63
C GLY A 54 5.42 17.32 -6.50
N VAL A 55 5.00 17.42 -7.77
CA VAL A 55 4.94 16.30 -8.73
C VAL A 55 6.33 15.74 -9.06
N VAL A 56 7.33 16.60 -9.20
CA VAL A 56 8.69 16.20 -9.62
C VAL A 56 9.35 15.37 -8.53
N TYR A 57 9.43 15.88 -7.30
CA TYR A 57 10.01 15.14 -6.18
C TYR A 57 9.25 13.84 -5.91
N ALA A 58 7.91 13.87 -5.95
CA ALA A 58 7.09 12.68 -5.78
C ALA A 58 7.37 11.62 -6.86
N GLY A 59 7.47 12.04 -8.12
CA GLY A 59 7.78 11.16 -9.26
C GLY A 59 9.17 10.53 -9.16
N LEU A 60 10.20 11.32 -8.83
CA LEU A 60 11.56 10.80 -8.65
C LEU A 60 11.66 9.81 -7.48
N GLN A 61 11.04 10.11 -6.34
CA GLN A 61 10.99 9.18 -5.20
C GLN A 61 10.23 7.89 -5.56
N ASN A 62 9.14 7.98 -6.32
CA ASN A 62 8.40 6.81 -6.79
C ASN A 62 9.27 5.91 -7.68
N ASN A 63 9.96 6.50 -8.66
CA ASN A 63 10.78 5.76 -9.60
C ASN A 63 12.05 5.21 -8.93
N LEU A 64 12.63 5.93 -7.97
CA LEU A 64 13.67 5.41 -7.09
C LEU A 64 13.17 4.19 -6.31
N GLY A 65 11.95 4.24 -5.77
CA GLY A 65 11.31 3.11 -5.10
C GLY A 65 11.22 1.87 -5.99
N LEU A 66 10.76 2.03 -7.23
CA LEU A 66 10.71 0.95 -8.22
C LEU A 66 12.09 0.38 -8.56
N ALA A 67 13.09 1.25 -8.79
CA ALA A 67 14.46 0.80 -9.09
C ALA A 67 15.08 0.03 -7.93
N LEU A 68 14.87 0.49 -6.69
CA LEU A 68 15.35 -0.18 -5.48
C LEU A 68 14.65 -1.52 -5.25
N HIS A 69 13.34 -1.59 -5.51
CA HIS A 69 12.58 -2.83 -5.47
C HIS A 69 13.18 -3.86 -6.44
N ARG A 70 13.44 -3.47 -7.70
CA ARG A 70 14.03 -4.36 -8.71
C ARG A 70 15.46 -4.81 -8.39
N ARG A 71 16.12 -4.14 -7.44
CA ARG A 71 17.41 -4.53 -6.86
C ARG A 71 17.31 -5.37 -5.58
N GLY A 72 16.11 -5.71 -5.12
CA GLY A 72 15.90 -6.40 -3.85
C GLY A 72 16.17 -5.53 -2.61
N ARG A 73 16.26 -4.20 -2.74
CA ARG A 73 16.52 -3.26 -1.64
C ARG A 73 15.21 -2.80 -1.00
N LEU A 74 14.52 -3.73 -0.34
CA LEU A 74 13.11 -3.58 0.08
C LEU A 74 12.88 -2.39 1.01
N ASP A 75 13.69 -2.23 2.06
CA ASP A 75 13.49 -1.14 3.05
C ASP A 75 13.74 0.25 2.45
N SER A 76 14.73 0.33 1.57
CA SER A 76 15.02 1.56 0.84
C SER A 76 13.88 1.90 -0.13
N ALA A 77 13.32 0.90 -0.82
CA ALA A 77 12.16 1.09 -1.69
C ALA A 77 10.93 1.59 -0.91
N ARG A 78 10.61 0.97 0.24
CA ARG A 78 9.54 1.40 1.14
C ARG A 78 9.71 2.85 1.58
N THR A 79 10.94 3.24 1.91
CA THR A 79 11.24 4.62 2.31
C THR A 79 11.04 5.61 1.16
N ALA A 80 11.47 5.27 -0.04
CA ALA A 80 11.26 6.11 -1.23
C ALA A 80 9.75 6.26 -1.56
N PHE A 81 8.98 5.16 -1.57
CA PHE A 81 7.53 5.23 -1.76
C PHE A 81 6.81 6.05 -0.68
N ARG A 82 7.25 5.96 0.59
CA ARG A 82 6.70 6.78 1.68
C ARG A 82 6.95 8.27 1.45
N ARG A 83 8.15 8.64 0.97
CA ARG A 83 8.48 10.03 0.61
C ARG A 83 7.67 10.50 -0.59
N ALA A 84 7.56 9.68 -1.63
CA ALA A 84 6.74 9.97 -2.80
C ALA A 84 5.27 10.25 -2.43
N ARG A 85 4.68 9.39 -1.60
CA ARG A 85 3.29 9.54 -1.15
C ARG A 85 3.05 10.82 -0.36
N ARG A 86 4.02 11.23 0.47
CA ARG A 86 3.92 12.48 1.26
C ARG A 86 3.99 13.72 0.39
N ALA A 87 4.76 13.68 -0.69
CA ALA A 87 4.94 14.81 -1.61
C ALA A 87 3.88 14.87 -2.72
N ALA A 88 3.12 13.79 -2.94
CA ALA A 88 2.13 13.70 -4.00
C ALA A 88 1.01 14.76 -3.86
N PRO A 89 0.90 15.74 -4.78
CA PRO A 89 0.03 16.90 -4.60
C PRO A 89 -1.44 16.62 -4.93
N SER A 90 -1.75 15.50 -5.62
CA SER A 90 -3.11 15.16 -6.05
C SER A 90 -3.45 13.70 -5.77
N ASP A 91 -4.74 13.35 -5.82
CA ASP A 91 -5.18 11.96 -5.69
C ASP A 91 -4.66 11.08 -6.83
N ALA A 92 -4.60 11.61 -8.07
CA ALA A 92 -4.03 10.87 -9.19
C ALA A 92 -2.57 10.47 -8.93
N GLU A 93 -1.78 11.39 -8.38
CA GLU A 93 -0.38 11.12 -8.01
C GLU A 93 -0.27 10.14 -6.83
N ARG A 94 -1.13 10.29 -5.81
CA ARG A 94 -1.21 9.35 -4.69
C ARG A 94 -1.56 7.94 -5.16
N VAL A 95 -2.56 7.81 -6.03
CA VAL A 95 -2.99 6.54 -6.64
C VAL A 95 -1.82 5.85 -7.35
N ARG A 96 -1.08 6.59 -8.17
CA ARG A 96 0.10 6.06 -8.88
C ARG A 96 1.16 5.51 -7.92
N VAL A 97 1.51 6.28 -6.88
CA VAL A 97 2.51 5.86 -5.89
C VAL A 97 2.04 4.65 -5.09
N LEU A 98 0.79 4.67 -4.62
CA LEU A 98 0.21 3.59 -3.84
C LEU A 98 0.13 2.29 -4.66
N PHE A 99 -0.25 2.36 -5.93
CA PHE A 99 -0.31 1.20 -6.80
C PHE A 99 1.08 0.57 -7.01
N ASN A 100 2.10 1.40 -7.29
CA ASN A 100 3.48 0.92 -7.43
C ASN A 100 4.02 0.31 -6.14
N ALA A 101 3.75 0.94 -4.99
CA ALA A 101 4.13 0.42 -3.69
C ALA A 101 3.40 -0.90 -3.36
N ALA A 102 2.14 -1.04 -3.75
CA ALA A 102 1.36 -2.26 -3.59
C ALA A 102 1.93 -3.41 -4.45
N HIS A 103 2.21 -3.13 -5.72
CA HIS A 103 2.79 -4.10 -6.65
C HIS A 103 4.15 -4.58 -6.17
N ALA A 104 5.04 -3.66 -5.83
CA ALA A 104 6.36 -3.99 -5.29
C ALA A 104 6.20 -4.83 -4.00
N ALA A 105 5.31 -4.46 -3.08
CA ALA A 105 5.07 -5.24 -1.87
C ALA A 105 4.57 -6.67 -2.18
N ALA A 106 3.70 -6.83 -3.19
CA ALA A 106 3.20 -8.14 -3.62
C ALA A 106 4.31 -9.02 -4.20
N GLU A 107 5.15 -8.48 -5.08
CA GLU A 107 6.31 -9.18 -5.65
C GLU A 107 7.34 -9.59 -4.58
N MET A 108 7.48 -8.77 -3.54
CA MET A 108 8.37 -9.03 -2.40
C MET A 108 7.76 -9.97 -1.34
N GLY A 109 6.53 -10.43 -1.51
CA GLY A 109 5.84 -11.30 -0.55
C GLY A 109 5.32 -10.59 0.71
N ASP A 110 5.46 -9.26 0.84
CA ASP A 110 4.78 -8.48 1.90
C ASP A 110 3.33 -8.23 1.51
N ARG A 111 2.57 -9.31 1.60
CA ARG A 111 1.16 -9.34 1.24
C ARG A 111 0.32 -8.37 2.06
N ALA A 112 0.60 -8.25 3.36
CA ALA A 112 -0.15 -7.36 4.23
C ALA A 112 0.00 -5.90 3.78
N ALA A 113 1.21 -5.47 3.43
CA ALA A 113 1.44 -4.15 2.86
C ALA A 113 0.79 -4.00 1.47
N ALA A 114 0.86 -5.01 0.62
CA ALA A 114 0.22 -5.00 -0.70
C ALA A 114 -1.31 -4.79 -0.59
N LEU A 115 -1.99 -5.59 0.23
CA LEU A 115 -3.44 -5.49 0.45
C LEU A 115 -3.83 -4.12 1.02
N ARG A 116 -3.08 -3.59 2.00
CA ARG A 116 -3.34 -2.24 2.54
C ARG A 116 -3.21 -1.16 1.46
N ASN A 117 -2.15 -1.20 0.65
CA ASN A 117 -1.92 -0.20 -0.39
C ASN A 117 -2.94 -0.32 -1.54
N TYR A 118 -3.28 -1.53 -1.99
CA TYR A 118 -4.34 -1.70 -3.00
C TYR A 118 -5.70 -1.23 -2.49
N LYS A 119 -6.04 -1.49 -1.22
CA LYS A 119 -7.25 -0.94 -0.61
C LYS A 119 -7.25 0.59 -0.65
N GLN A 120 -6.12 1.24 -0.34
CA GLN A 120 -6.01 2.70 -0.44
C GLN A 120 -6.16 3.21 -1.89
N VAL A 121 -5.63 2.49 -2.88
CA VAL A 121 -5.87 2.83 -4.30
C VAL A 121 -7.36 2.82 -4.61
N LEU A 122 -8.08 1.79 -4.18
CA LEU A 122 -9.52 1.63 -4.47
C LEU A 122 -10.40 2.62 -3.72
N LEU A 123 -9.96 3.12 -2.56
CA LEU A 123 -10.64 4.22 -1.86
C LEU A 123 -10.51 5.55 -2.61
N LEU A 124 -9.35 5.82 -3.23
CA LEU A 124 -9.11 7.05 -3.98
C LEU A 124 -9.61 6.98 -5.43
N ASN A 125 -9.59 5.79 -6.03
CA ASN A 125 -10.07 5.52 -7.38
C ASN A 125 -10.78 4.15 -7.42
N PRO A 126 -12.10 4.12 -7.14
CA PRO A 126 -12.88 2.88 -7.18
C PRO A 126 -12.87 2.18 -8.55
N GLY A 127 -12.62 2.91 -9.64
CA GLY A 127 -12.54 2.39 -11.00
C GLY A 127 -11.17 1.80 -11.38
N HIS A 128 -10.19 1.73 -10.46
CA HIS A 128 -8.85 1.22 -10.77
C HIS A 128 -8.83 -0.31 -10.91
N GLU A 129 -9.14 -0.81 -12.11
CA GLU A 129 -9.32 -2.24 -12.39
C GLU A 129 -8.12 -3.11 -12.00
N ALA A 130 -6.90 -2.69 -12.33
CA ALA A 130 -5.70 -3.46 -12.00
C ALA A 130 -5.46 -3.59 -10.48
N ALA A 131 -5.84 -2.57 -9.69
CA ALA A 131 -5.74 -2.62 -8.23
C ALA A 131 -6.80 -3.56 -7.65
N ARG A 132 -8.03 -3.52 -8.19
CA ARG A 132 -9.10 -4.45 -7.83
C ARG A 132 -8.71 -5.88 -8.13
N PHE A 133 -8.24 -6.16 -9.34
CA PHE A 133 -7.78 -7.49 -9.73
C PHE A 133 -6.69 -8.03 -8.81
N ASN A 134 -5.64 -7.23 -8.56
CA ASN A 134 -4.53 -7.66 -7.70
C ASN A 134 -4.95 -7.80 -6.23
N TYR A 135 -5.81 -6.93 -5.71
CA TYR A 135 -6.36 -7.04 -4.37
C TYR A 135 -7.14 -8.34 -4.19
N GLU A 136 -8.08 -8.62 -5.10
CA GLU A 136 -8.91 -9.84 -5.07
C GLU A 136 -8.07 -11.10 -5.25
N TYR A 137 -7.08 -11.07 -6.13
CA TYR A 137 -6.13 -12.17 -6.31
C TYR A 137 -5.37 -12.48 -5.02
N LEU A 138 -4.83 -11.45 -4.36
CA LEU A 138 -4.15 -11.61 -3.08
C LEU A 138 -5.14 -12.03 -1.98
N LYS A 139 -6.35 -11.49 -1.91
CA LYS A 139 -7.35 -11.93 -0.92
C LYS A 139 -7.75 -13.39 -1.08
N ARG A 140 -8.03 -13.86 -2.31
CA ARG A 140 -8.38 -15.27 -2.56
C ARG A 140 -7.25 -16.24 -2.19
N GLN A 141 -6.02 -15.88 -2.52
CA GLN A 141 -4.89 -16.68 -2.06
C GLN A 141 -4.73 -16.64 -0.53
N ASP A 142 -5.23 -15.60 0.14
CA ASP A 142 -5.14 -15.45 1.60
C ASP A 142 -6.20 -16.32 2.22
N ASP A 143 -7.39 -16.36 1.64
CA ASP A 143 -8.45 -17.29 2.01
C ASP A 143 -8.04 -18.75 1.72
N SER A 144 -7.25 -19.02 0.68
CA SER A 144 -6.77 -20.37 0.35
C SER A 144 -5.53 -20.80 1.15
N ARG A 145 -4.62 -19.87 1.53
CA ARG A 145 -3.52 -20.13 2.48
C ARG A 145 -3.97 -20.09 3.94
N SER A 146 -4.97 -19.27 4.25
CA SER A 146 -5.88 -19.36 5.40
C SER A 146 -6.92 -20.46 5.18
N GLY A 147 -6.66 -21.37 4.23
CA GLY A 147 -6.93 -22.78 4.40
C GLY A 147 -6.24 -23.35 5.64
N SER A 148 -6.40 -22.71 6.81
CA SER A 148 -6.95 -23.52 7.86
C SER A 148 -8.20 -24.13 7.24
N GLU A 149 -8.19 -25.44 7.03
CA GLU A 149 -9.42 -26.18 7.30
C GLU A 149 -10.08 -25.49 8.52
N PRO A 150 -11.41 -25.28 8.53
CA PRO A 150 -12.05 -25.01 9.83
C PRO A 150 -11.39 -25.99 10.79
N PRO A 151 -10.81 -25.52 11.92
CA PRO A 151 -10.02 -26.38 12.80
C PRO A 151 -10.72 -27.72 12.83
N ASN A 152 -10.02 -28.83 12.55
CA ASN A 152 -10.62 -30.17 12.50
C ASN A 152 -11.11 -30.54 13.90
N VAL A 153 -12.13 -29.83 14.30
CA VAL A 153 -12.67 -29.55 15.61
C VAL A 153 -14.12 -29.38 15.26
N GLU A 154 -14.81 -30.51 15.36
CA GLU A 154 -16.23 -30.54 15.11
C GLU A 154 -16.90 -29.52 16.04
N PRO A 155 -17.70 -28.57 15.51
CA PRO A 155 -18.35 -27.59 16.36
C PRO A 155 -19.29 -28.30 17.34
N SER A 156 -19.16 -28.01 18.63
CA SER A 156 -20.07 -28.52 19.64
C SER A 156 -21.51 -28.03 19.39
N ALA A 157 -22.49 -28.63 20.06
CA ALA A 157 -23.86 -28.11 20.05
C ALA A 157 -23.94 -26.68 20.59
N PHE A 158 -23.05 -26.29 21.52
CA PHE A 158 -22.94 -24.91 21.99
C PHE A 158 -22.45 -23.99 20.87
N ALA A 159 -21.35 -24.34 20.21
CA ALA A 159 -20.78 -23.55 19.11
C ALA A 159 -21.79 -23.35 17.97
N ARG A 160 -22.54 -24.39 17.58
CA ARG A 160 -23.60 -24.29 16.55
C ARG A 160 -24.73 -23.34 16.95
N ARG A 161 -25.21 -23.43 18.19
CA ARG A 161 -26.24 -22.51 18.71
C ARG A 161 -25.73 -21.07 18.79
N LEU A 162 -24.47 -20.89 19.19
CA LEU A 162 -23.83 -19.59 19.25
C LEU A 162 -23.72 -18.96 17.86
N LYS A 163 -23.28 -19.74 16.86
CA LYS A 163 -23.22 -19.31 15.46
C LYS A 163 -24.58 -18.83 14.94
N LYS A 164 -25.65 -19.61 15.19
CA LYS A 164 -27.02 -19.24 14.80
C LYS A 164 -27.48 -17.93 15.45
N LYS A 165 -27.16 -17.73 16.73
CA LYS A 165 -27.45 -16.46 17.43
C LYS A 165 -26.69 -15.29 16.83
N ALA A 166 -25.40 -15.47 16.53
CA ALA A 166 -24.59 -14.44 15.89
C ALA A 166 -25.12 -14.09 14.49
N GLU A 167 -25.57 -15.06 13.69
CA GLU A 167 -26.22 -14.81 12.40
C GLU A 167 -27.53 -14.01 12.52
N ALA A 168 -28.33 -14.28 13.55
CA ALA A 168 -29.53 -13.48 13.82
C ALA A 168 -29.20 -12.02 14.17
N LEU A 169 -28.08 -11.77 14.84
CA LEU A 169 -27.56 -10.42 15.10
C LEU A 169 -27.08 -9.76 13.80
N VAL A 170 -26.38 -10.51 12.93
CA VAL A 170 -25.96 -10.04 11.60
C VAL A 170 -27.15 -9.61 10.75
N ALA A 171 -28.23 -10.40 10.74
CA ALA A 171 -29.46 -10.08 10.02
C ALA A 171 -30.11 -8.77 10.50
N ARG A 172 -29.80 -8.33 11.72
CA ARG A 172 -30.25 -7.06 12.32
C ARG A 172 -29.16 -5.98 12.27
N THR A 173 -28.12 -6.19 11.45
CA THR A 173 -26.93 -5.33 11.31
C THR A 173 -26.15 -5.07 12.62
N GLN A 174 -26.33 -5.91 13.63
CA GLN A 174 -25.67 -5.80 14.94
C GLN A 174 -24.28 -6.48 14.94
N TYR A 175 -23.40 -6.06 14.04
CA TYR A 175 -22.08 -6.69 13.83
C TYR A 175 -21.17 -6.64 15.06
N THR A 176 -21.16 -5.51 15.80
CA THR A 176 -20.40 -5.37 17.04
C THR A 176 -20.82 -6.39 18.09
N THR A 177 -22.13 -6.55 18.30
CA THR A 177 -22.67 -7.51 19.26
C THR A 177 -22.42 -8.95 18.81
N ALA A 178 -22.54 -9.23 17.52
CA ALA A 178 -22.25 -10.54 16.95
C ALA A 178 -20.77 -10.92 17.14
N ALA A 179 -19.84 -9.99 16.90
CA ALA A 179 -18.40 -10.20 17.09
C ALA A 179 -18.07 -10.50 18.57
N ALA A 180 -18.59 -9.69 19.50
CA ALA A 180 -18.39 -9.91 20.93
C ALA A 180 -18.94 -11.27 21.39
N LEU A 181 -20.14 -11.65 20.94
CA LEU A 181 -20.76 -12.94 21.26
C LEU A 181 -19.87 -14.12 20.84
N MET A 182 -19.32 -14.07 19.63
CA MET A 182 -18.44 -15.12 19.12
C MET A 182 -17.11 -15.18 19.89
N LYS A 183 -16.55 -14.02 20.24
CA LYS A 183 -15.31 -13.92 21.03
C LYS A 183 -15.48 -14.48 22.44
N ASP A 184 -16.57 -14.12 23.12
CA ASP A 184 -16.89 -14.64 24.46
C ASP A 184 -17.17 -16.14 24.43
N GLY A 185 -17.83 -16.61 23.37
CA GLY A 185 -18.06 -18.03 23.17
C GLY A 185 -16.78 -18.82 22.99
N LEU A 186 -15.78 -18.27 22.29
CA LEU A 186 -14.47 -18.91 22.11
C LEU A 186 -13.71 -19.08 23.43
N GLN A 187 -13.91 -18.20 24.40
CA GLN A 187 -13.34 -18.35 25.74
C GLN A 187 -14.00 -19.48 26.54
N LYS A 188 -15.26 -19.81 26.23
CA LYS A 188 -16.05 -20.84 26.93
C LYS A 188 -15.94 -22.22 26.28
N ASP A 189 -15.78 -22.23 24.96
CA ASP A 189 -15.74 -23.44 24.15
C ASP A 189 -14.77 -23.23 22.98
N SER A 190 -13.66 -23.96 23.04
CA SER A 190 -12.61 -23.91 22.02
C SER A 190 -13.10 -24.36 20.65
N THR A 191 -14.18 -25.17 20.56
CA THR A 191 -14.77 -25.60 19.28
C THR A 191 -15.45 -24.47 18.50
N VAL A 192 -15.68 -23.32 19.14
CA VAL A 192 -16.10 -22.08 18.43
C VAL A 192 -15.05 -21.63 17.42
N GLN A 193 -13.78 -22.06 17.57
CA GLN A 193 -12.71 -21.83 16.61
C GLN A 193 -13.07 -22.36 15.20
N ALA A 194 -13.96 -23.36 15.09
CA ALA A 194 -14.51 -23.84 13.83
C ALA A 194 -15.14 -22.72 12.98
N TYR A 195 -15.58 -21.63 13.62
CA TYR A 195 -16.18 -20.45 12.99
C TYR A 195 -15.25 -19.24 12.91
N ARG A 196 -13.93 -19.41 13.05
CA ARG A 196 -12.96 -18.28 13.11
C ARG A 196 -13.09 -17.28 11.94
N ASN A 197 -13.32 -17.77 10.72
CA ASN A 197 -13.42 -16.91 9.52
C ASN A 197 -14.68 -16.04 9.58
N PHE A 198 -15.77 -16.57 10.12
CA PHE A 198 -16.98 -15.80 10.35
C PHE A 198 -16.73 -14.73 11.42
N THR A 199 -16.11 -15.08 12.55
CA THR A 199 -15.77 -14.13 13.62
C THR A 199 -14.87 -13.00 13.11
N GLN A 200 -13.83 -13.31 12.34
CA GLN A 200 -12.92 -12.30 11.78
C GLN A 200 -13.65 -11.31 10.87
N ARG A 201 -14.54 -11.79 10.00
CA ARG A 201 -15.37 -10.92 9.15
C ARG A 201 -16.27 -9.99 9.97
N LEU A 202 -16.85 -10.47 11.06
CA LEU A 202 -17.64 -9.63 11.96
C LEU A 202 -16.81 -8.53 12.61
N GLU A 203 -15.59 -8.85 13.04
CA GLU A 203 -14.67 -7.87 13.64
C GLU A 203 -14.24 -6.80 12.64
N GLU A 204 -13.93 -7.17 11.39
CA GLU A 204 -13.61 -6.23 10.32
C GLU A 204 -14.77 -5.25 10.05
N ILE A 205 -16.00 -5.76 9.96
CA ILE A 205 -17.19 -4.92 9.75
C ILE A 205 -17.49 -4.05 10.97
N ALA A 206 -17.42 -4.60 12.18
CA ALA A 206 -17.63 -3.86 13.41
C ALA A 206 -16.62 -2.71 13.57
N GLN A 207 -15.37 -2.92 13.14
CA GLN A 207 -14.35 -1.87 13.16
C GLN A 207 -14.68 -0.75 12.18
N ILE A 208 -15.16 -1.06 10.97
CA ILE A 208 -15.58 -0.05 9.99
C ILE A 208 -16.73 0.81 10.56
N ALA A 209 -17.76 0.18 11.12
CA ALA A 209 -18.92 0.87 11.69
C ALA A 209 -18.59 1.82 12.86
N ARG A 210 -17.47 1.58 13.58
CA ARG A 210 -16.97 2.48 14.64
C ARG A 210 -16.06 3.60 14.12
N SER A 211 -15.59 3.48 12.88
CA SER A 211 -14.63 4.39 12.27
C SER A 211 -15.30 5.46 11.40
N GLU A 212 -16.62 5.38 11.20
CA GLU A 212 -17.42 6.40 10.53
C GLU A 212 -17.77 7.50 11.54
N PRO A 213 -17.45 8.79 11.25
CA PRO A 213 -17.68 9.92 12.15
C PRO A 213 -19.16 10.29 12.31
#